data_AF-A0A2H3CL12-F1
#
_entry.id   AF-A0A2H3CL12-F1
#
_cell.length_a   1.000
_cell.length_b   1.000
_cell.length_c   1.000
_cell.angle_alpha   90.00
_cell.angle_beta   90.00
_cell.angle_gamma   90.00
#
_symmetry.space_group_name_H-M   'P 1'
#
loop_
_entity.id
_entity.type
_entity.pdbx_description
1 polymer ?
#
loop_
_entity_poly.entity_id
_entity_poly.type
_entity_poly.pdbx_seq_one_letter_code
_entity_poly.pdbx_strand_id
1 'polypeptide(L)'
;MSGSLWHIGVRAISLSAIAITCLKVSSSTVYRYSLCRHVGAPRTVPIISFRTQQIPIFTAVAQAYVLEALLKPCIQDFMDDSVGFQTRHAVATIFKAVVIEPVLRMHYDLSARCGVQGLFGYNQVISFFVRVILCLCHVSFTLI
;
A
#
# COMPACT_ATOMS: atom_id res chain seq x y z
N MET A 1 -27.40 -0.98 -18.57
CA MET A 1 -26.41 -0.17 -17.81
C MET A 1 -25.61 -1.00 -16.78
N SER A 2 -25.60 -2.34 -16.79
CA SER A 2 -24.90 -3.15 -15.77
C SER A 2 -23.41 -3.42 -16.03
N GLY A 3 -22.94 -3.38 -17.28
CA GLY A 3 -21.56 -3.75 -17.61
C GLY A 3 -20.50 -2.79 -17.06
N SER A 4 -20.74 -1.48 -17.10
CA SER A 4 -19.79 -0.47 -16.62
C SER A 4 -19.54 -0.54 -15.12
N LEU A 5 -20.57 -0.84 -14.33
CA LEU A 5 -20.48 -0.90 -12.86
C LEU A 5 -19.67 -2.12 -12.38
N TRP A 6 -19.74 -3.25 -13.09
CA TRP A 6 -18.91 -4.43 -12.82
C TRP A 6 -17.42 -4.12 -13.00
N HIS A 7 -17.05 -3.44 -14.09
CA HIS A 7 -15.67 -3.05 -14.34
C HIS A 7 -15.11 -2.13 -13.25
N ILE A 8 -15.93 -1.28 -12.63
CA ILE A 8 -15.51 -0.42 -11.52
C ILE A 8 -15.12 -1.26 -10.29
N GLY A 9 -15.88 -2.30 -9.97
CA GLY A 9 -15.58 -3.22 -8.86
C GLY A 9 -14.28 -4.00 -9.09
N VAL A 10 -14.10 -4.57 -10.29
CA VAL A 10 -12.86 -5.29 -10.66
C VAL A 10 -11.64 -4.36 -10.55
N ARG A 11 -11.76 -3.11 -11.04
CA ARG A 11 -10.70 -2.11 -10.93
C ARG A 11 -10.39 -1.76 -9.48
N ALA A 12 -11.39 -1.68 -8.61
CA ALA A 12 -11.20 -1.38 -7.20
C ALA A 12 -10.39 -2.48 -6.47
N ILE A 13 -10.72 -3.74 -6.71
CA ILE A 13 -9.99 -4.88 -6.11
C ILE A 13 -8.57 -4.98 -6.68
N SER A 14 -8.42 -4.87 -8.01
CA SER A 14 -7.12 -4.90 -8.68
C SER A 14 -6.19 -3.80 -8.19
N LEU A 15 -6.70 -2.56 -8.07
CA LEU A 15 -5.94 -1.43 -7.54
C LEU A 15 -5.47 -1.68 -6.10
N SER A 16 -6.33 -2.26 -5.27
CA SER A 16 -6.02 -2.58 -3.87
C SER A 16 -4.92 -3.65 -3.77
N ALA A 17 -4.98 -4.69 -4.61
CA ALA A 17 -3.94 -5.72 -4.70
C ALA A 17 -2.57 -5.13 -5.13
N ILE A 18 -2.58 -4.20 -6.09
CA ILE A 18 -1.37 -3.47 -6.49
C ILE A 18 -0.84 -2.63 -5.32
N ALA A 19 -1.71 -1.92 -4.60
CA ALA A 19 -1.30 -1.09 -3.46
C ALA A 19 -0.64 -1.91 -2.34
N ILE A 20 -1.17 -3.10 -2.03
CA ILE A 20 -0.55 -4.05 -1.08
C ILE A 20 0.84 -4.48 -1.56
N THR A 21 0.97 -4.80 -2.85
CA THR A 21 2.26 -5.21 -3.44
C THR A 21 3.27 -4.06 -3.38
N CYS A 22 2.85 -2.83 -3.68
CA CYS A 22 3.68 -1.64 -3.54
C CYS A 22 4.17 -1.47 -2.10
N LEU A 23 3.32 -1.67 -1.10
CA LEU A 23 3.71 -1.57 0.31
C LEU A 23 4.80 -2.58 0.68
N LYS A 24 4.72 -3.82 0.19
CA LYS A 24 5.76 -4.85 0.38
C LYS A 24 7.09 -4.45 -0.25
N VAL A 25 7.05 -3.99 -1.50
CA VAL A 25 8.26 -3.55 -2.22
C VAL A 25 8.89 -2.34 -1.55
N SER A 26 8.10 -1.34 -1.15
CA SER A 26 8.59 -0.17 -0.42
C SER A 26 9.19 -0.55 0.93
N SER A 27 8.53 -1.43 1.70
CA SER A 27 9.04 -1.89 3.00
C SER A 27 10.38 -2.62 2.87
N SER A 28 10.49 -3.55 1.90
CA SER A 28 11.75 -4.27 1.65
C SER A 28 12.88 -3.34 1.19
N THR A 29 12.57 -2.35 0.37
CA THR A 29 13.54 -1.35 -0.10
C THR A 29 14.05 -0.49 1.06
N VAL A 30 13.15 0.02 1.91
CA VAL A 30 13.51 0.83 3.09
C VAL A 30 14.29 -0.01 4.10
N TYR A 31 13.94 -1.28 4.28
CA TYR A 31 14.70 -2.21 5.12
C TYR A 31 16.13 -2.41 4.62
N ARG A 32 16.32 -2.70 3.32
CA ARG A 32 17.65 -2.85 2.72
C ARG A 32 18.46 -1.57 2.81
N TYR A 33 17.83 -0.43 2.54
CA TYR A 33 18.44 0.89 2.74
C TYR A 33 18.93 1.07 4.18
N SER A 34 18.10 0.69 5.16
CA SER A 34 18.40 0.84 6.58
C SER A 34 19.52 -0.06 7.10
N LEU A 35 19.76 -1.19 6.43
CA LEU A 35 20.92 -2.06 6.68
C LEU A 35 22.21 -1.47 6.12
N CYS A 36 22.16 -0.87 4.93
CA CYS A 36 23.34 -0.32 4.27
C CYS A 36 23.76 1.04 4.85
N ARG A 37 22.79 1.86 5.30
CA ARG A 37 23.07 3.19 5.83
C ARG A 37 23.58 3.10 7.26
N HIS A 38 24.80 3.56 7.48
CA HIS A 38 25.41 3.64 8.79
C HIS A 38 25.53 5.10 9.27
N VAL A 39 25.39 5.30 10.58
CA VAL A 39 25.50 6.62 11.24
C VAL A 39 26.26 6.50 12.56
N GLY A 40 26.81 7.62 13.03
CA GLY A 40 27.62 7.70 14.26
C GLY A 40 29.13 7.77 13.99
N ALA A 41 29.87 8.32 14.95
CA ALA A 41 31.33 8.35 14.98
C ALA A 41 31.78 8.21 16.45
N PRO A 42 32.89 7.50 16.76
CA PRO A 42 33.87 6.86 15.86
C PRO A 42 33.48 5.45 15.38
N ARG A 43 32.51 4.78 16.01
CA ARG A 43 31.94 3.51 15.52
C ARG A 43 30.61 3.76 14.83
N THR A 44 30.52 3.36 13.58
CA THR A 44 29.31 3.48 12.78
C THR A 44 28.40 2.28 13.07
N VAL A 45 27.10 2.55 13.22
CA VAL A 45 26.07 1.51 13.38
C VAL A 45 25.02 1.66 12.28
N PRO A 46 24.44 0.56 11.77
CA PRO A 46 23.40 0.65 10.76
C PRO A 46 22.14 1.28 11.37
N ILE A 47 21.43 2.10 10.60
CA ILE A 47 20.27 2.83 11.13
C ILE A 47 19.13 1.89 11.55
N ILE A 48 19.06 0.68 10.99
CA ILE A 48 18.08 -0.33 11.42
C ILE A 48 18.23 -0.74 12.88
N SER A 49 19.39 -0.49 13.52
CA SER A 49 19.57 -0.78 14.95
C SER A 49 18.71 0.12 15.85
N PHE A 50 18.22 1.25 15.35
CA PHE A 50 17.38 2.16 16.12
C PHE A 50 15.91 1.73 16.08
N ARG A 51 15.27 1.69 17.25
CA ARG A 51 13.83 1.36 17.37
C ARG A 51 12.93 2.30 16.56
N THR A 52 13.30 3.57 16.44
CA THR A 52 12.59 4.57 15.63
C THR A 52 12.61 4.26 14.13
N GLN A 53 13.56 3.46 13.65
CA GLN A 53 13.61 2.95 12.27
C GLN A 53 12.88 1.62 12.13
N GLN A 54 13.00 0.74 13.12
CA GLN A 54 12.37 -0.59 13.12
C GLN A 54 10.84 -0.54 13.12
N ILE A 55 10.25 0.27 13.99
CA ILE A 55 8.79 0.32 14.20
C ILE A 55 8.02 0.56 12.89
N PRO A 56 8.28 1.62 12.10
CA PRO A 56 7.53 1.86 10.87
C PRO A 56 7.75 0.77 9.82
N ILE A 57 8.98 0.23 9.71
CA ILE A 57 9.30 -0.82 8.74
C ILE A 57 8.55 -2.11 9.06
N PHE A 58 8.61 -2.57 10.31
CA PHE A 58 7.94 -3.82 10.71
C PHE A 58 6.43 -3.68 10.75
N THR A 59 5.90 -2.51 11.15
CA THR A 59 4.46 -2.23 11.08
C THR A 59 3.97 -2.28 9.62
N ALA A 60 4.69 -1.68 8.68
CA ALA A 60 4.33 -1.70 7.26
C ALA A 60 4.33 -3.12 6.69
N VAL A 61 5.32 -3.94 7.04
CA VAL A 61 5.37 -5.36 6.65
C VAL A 61 4.17 -6.12 7.22
N ALA A 62 3.90 -5.98 8.52
CA ALA A 62 2.78 -6.65 9.18
C ALA A 62 1.43 -6.27 8.53
N GLN A 63 1.21 -4.97 8.29
CA GLN A 63 0.01 -4.50 7.60
C GLN A 63 -0.12 -5.06 6.19
N ALA A 64 0.97 -5.14 5.42
CA ALA A 64 0.92 -5.71 4.08
C ALA A 64 0.47 -7.18 4.07
N TYR A 65 0.91 -7.98 5.04
CA TYR A 65 0.48 -9.38 5.16
C TYR A 65 -0.97 -9.51 5.64
N VAL A 66 -1.42 -8.65 6.57
CA VAL A 66 -2.82 -8.64 7.02
C VAL A 66 -3.76 -8.27 5.88
N LEU A 67 -3.42 -7.23 5.10
CA LEU A 67 -4.23 -6.79 3.96
C LEU A 67 -4.23 -7.83 2.82
N GLU A 68 -3.13 -8.54 2.60
CA GLU A 68 -3.08 -9.65 1.64
C GLU A 68 -3.95 -10.83 2.09
N ALA A 69 -3.96 -11.14 3.40
CA ALA A 69 -4.85 -12.16 3.93
C ALA A 69 -6.33 -11.77 3.74
N LEU A 70 -6.67 -10.49 3.90
CA LEU A 70 -8.00 -9.93 3.67
C LEU A 70 -8.41 -9.95 2.19
N LEU A 71 -7.47 -9.83 1.25
CA LEU A 71 -7.75 -9.82 -0.18
C LEU A 71 -8.45 -11.10 -0.66
N LYS A 72 -8.05 -12.27 -0.15
CA LYS A 72 -8.59 -13.56 -0.58
C LYS A 72 -10.11 -13.70 -0.36
N PRO A 73 -10.64 -13.55 0.87
CA PRO A 73 -12.08 -13.61 1.10
C PRO A 73 -12.84 -12.52 0.35
N CYS A 74 -12.29 -11.29 0.25
CA CYS A 74 -12.96 -10.23 -0.51
C CYS A 74 -13.09 -10.54 -2.01
N ILE A 75 -12.13 -11.24 -2.61
CA ILE A 75 -12.25 -11.73 -3.99
C ILE A 75 -13.35 -12.78 -4.09
N GLN A 76 -13.43 -13.71 -3.12
CA GLN A 76 -14.46 -14.75 -3.10
C GLN A 76 -15.87 -14.12 -3.02
N ASP A 77 -16.07 -13.20 -2.09
CA ASP A 77 -17.35 -12.49 -1.92
C ASP A 77 -17.72 -11.65 -3.16
N PHE A 78 -16.72 -11.07 -3.84
CA PHE A 78 -16.95 -10.30 -5.07
C PHE A 78 -17.31 -11.19 -6.27
N MET A 79 -16.76 -12.41 -6.33
CA MET A 79 -16.99 -13.38 -7.40
C MET A 79 -18.22 -14.26 -7.17
N ASP A 80 -18.87 -14.18 -6.01
CA ASP A 80 -20.04 -14.98 -5.69
C ASP A 80 -21.26 -14.54 -6.52
N ASP A 81 -21.59 -15.35 -7.53
CA ASP A 81 -22.69 -15.09 -8.44
C ASP A 81 -24.08 -15.18 -7.79
N SER A 82 -24.19 -15.76 -6.60
CA SER A 82 -25.45 -15.88 -5.85
C SER A 82 -25.89 -14.58 -5.19
N VAL A 83 -24.95 -13.65 -4.96
CA VAL A 83 -25.22 -12.40 -4.25
C VAL A 83 -25.57 -11.29 -5.24
N GLY A 84 -26.48 -10.39 -4.86
CA GLY A 84 -26.85 -9.24 -5.69
C GLY A 84 -25.64 -8.35 -6.07
N PHE A 85 -25.69 -7.79 -7.28
CA PHE A 85 -24.62 -6.92 -7.82
C PHE A 85 -24.21 -5.78 -6.87
N GLN A 86 -25.19 -5.15 -6.22
CA GLN A 86 -24.96 -4.03 -5.31
C GLN A 86 -24.06 -4.42 -4.13
N THR A 87 -24.25 -5.61 -3.56
CA THR A 87 -23.45 -6.12 -2.46
C THR A 87 -22.02 -6.38 -2.91
N ARG A 88 -21.81 -7.00 -4.09
CA ARG A 88 -20.46 -7.23 -4.63
C ARG A 88 -19.73 -5.92 -4.89
N HIS A 89 -20.43 -4.93 -5.45
CA HIS A 89 -19.88 -3.59 -5.64
C HIS A 89 -19.54 -2.90 -4.31
N ALA A 90 -20.38 -3.06 -3.28
CA ALA A 90 -20.12 -2.54 -1.95
C ALA A 90 -18.88 -3.18 -1.31
N VAL A 91 -18.73 -4.51 -1.41
CA VAL A 91 -17.54 -5.24 -0.94
C VAL A 91 -16.27 -4.69 -1.60
N ALA A 92 -16.27 -4.55 -2.94
CA ALA A 92 -15.11 -4.02 -3.67
C ALA A 92 -14.76 -2.57 -3.24
N THR A 93 -15.77 -1.75 -3.00
CA THR A 93 -15.59 -0.34 -2.59
C THR A 93 -15.07 -0.22 -1.17
N ILE A 94 -15.65 -0.97 -0.23
CA ILE A 94 -15.22 -1.01 1.18
C ILE A 94 -13.79 -1.56 1.26
N PHE A 95 -13.51 -2.69 0.60
CA PHE A 95 -12.18 -3.29 0.60
C PHE A 95 -11.12 -2.31 0.13
N LYS A 96 -11.40 -1.58 -0.96
CA LYS A 96 -10.50 -0.54 -1.44
C LYS A 96 -10.25 0.57 -0.43
N ALA A 97 -11.30 1.09 0.21
CA ALA A 97 -11.13 2.13 1.23
C ALA A 97 -10.26 1.62 2.40
N VAL A 98 -10.51 0.39 2.84
CA VAL A 98 -9.78 -0.28 3.93
C VAL A 98 -8.31 -0.52 3.57
N VAL A 99 -7.98 -0.79 2.31
CA VAL A 99 -6.59 -1.03 1.87
C VAL A 99 -5.85 0.28 1.62
N ILE A 100 -6.46 1.22 0.90
CA ILE A 100 -5.73 2.38 0.37
C ILE A 100 -5.30 3.34 1.48
N GLU A 101 -6.16 3.60 2.47
CA GLU A 101 -5.87 4.54 3.56
C GLU A 101 -4.64 4.15 4.41
N PRO A 102 -4.55 2.92 4.98
CA PRO A 102 -3.37 2.51 5.73
C PRO A 102 -2.14 2.36 4.83
N VAL A 103 -2.29 1.88 3.58
CA VAL A 103 -1.16 1.77 2.65
C VAL A 103 -0.53 3.14 2.39
N LEU A 104 -1.32 4.18 2.17
CA LEU A 104 -0.81 5.54 1.95
C LEU A 104 -0.10 6.10 3.18
N ARG A 105 -0.69 5.91 4.36
CA ARG A 105 -0.08 6.31 5.63
C ARG A 105 1.29 5.65 5.82
N MET A 106 1.38 4.34 5.57
CA MET A 106 2.65 3.62 5.69
C MET A 106 3.67 4.04 4.64
N HIS A 107 3.26 4.32 3.40
CA HIS A 107 4.20 4.82 2.39
C HIS A 107 4.78 6.19 2.78
N TYR A 108 3.96 7.06 3.37
CA TYR A 108 4.43 8.35 3.90
C TYR A 108 5.45 8.14 5.03
N ASP A 109 5.12 7.27 6.00
CA ASP A 109 6.01 6.97 7.13
C ASP A 109 7.34 6.35 6.69
N LEU A 110 7.30 5.41 5.73
CA LEU A 110 8.47 4.78 5.13
C LEU A 110 9.33 5.78 4.34
N SER A 111 8.70 6.68 3.59
CA SER A 111 9.40 7.74 2.84
C SER A 111 10.19 8.64 3.80
N ALA A 112 9.58 9.03 4.93
CA ALA A 112 10.26 9.82 5.96
C ALA A 112 11.49 9.12 6.55
N ARG A 113 11.51 7.78 6.63
CA ARG A 113 12.67 7.01 7.13
C ARG A 113 13.86 6.97 6.17
N CYS A 114 13.63 7.13 4.88
CA CYS A 114 14.70 7.23 3.89
C CYS A 114 15.34 8.64 3.80
N GLY A 115 14.84 9.62 4.56
CA GLY A 115 15.35 11.00 4.55
C GLY A 115 15.28 11.64 3.15
N VAL A 116 16.21 12.56 2.85
CA VAL A 116 16.33 13.19 1.51
C VAL A 116 16.60 12.14 0.42
N GLN A 117 17.20 10.99 0.76
CA GLN A 117 17.39 9.90 -0.21
C GLN A 117 16.10 9.14 -0.55
N GLY A 118 15.09 9.20 0.31
CA GLY A 118 13.73 8.79 0.00
C GLY A 118 13.06 9.65 -1.08
N LEU A 119 13.61 10.85 -1.32
CA LEU A 119 13.14 11.81 -2.33
C LEU A 119 13.66 11.53 -3.75
N PHE A 120 14.70 10.71 -3.91
CA PHE A 120 15.23 10.37 -5.23
C PHE A 120 14.41 9.24 -5.86
N GLY A 121 14.00 9.44 -7.12
CA GLY A 121 13.18 8.49 -7.89
C GLY A 121 13.78 7.08 -8.03
N TYR A 122 15.09 6.91 -7.79
CA TYR A 122 15.75 5.61 -7.82
C TYR A 122 15.25 4.64 -6.74
N ASN A 123 14.82 5.12 -5.57
CA ASN A 123 14.34 4.25 -4.50
C ASN A 123 12.91 3.71 -4.74
N GLN A 124 12.23 4.19 -5.80
CA GLN A 124 10.86 3.84 -6.21
C GLN A 124 9.76 4.05 -5.15
N VAL A 125 10.08 4.29 -3.88
CA VAL A 125 9.11 4.52 -2.78
C VAL A 125 8.18 5.70 -3.09
N ILE A 126 8.73 6.83 -3.56
CA ILE A 126 7.91 7.97 -4.00
C ILE A 126 7.18 7.69 -5.30
N SER A 127 7.79 6.96 -6.24
CA SER A 127 7.13 6.57 -7.49
C SER A 127 5.88 5.73 -7.24
N PHE A 128 5.95 4.79 -6.28
CA PHE A 128 4.79 4.02 -5.81
C PHE A 128 3.78 4.88 -5.07
N PHE A 129 4.23 5.74 -4.14
CA PHE A 129 3.36 6.66 -3.40
C PHE A 129 2.55 7.59 -4.33
N VAL A 130 3.22 8.22 -5.30
CA VAL A 130 2.59 9.11 -6.29
C VAL A 130 1.62 8.34 -7.20
N ARG A 131 1.95 7.10 -7.60
CA ARG A 131 1.03 6.26 -8.38
C ARG A 131 -0.21 5.86 -7.59
N VAL A 132 -0.08 5.52 -6.31
CA VAL A 132 -1.23 5.21 -5.43
C VAL A 132 -2.08 6.46 -5.17
N ILE A 133 -1.46 7.64 -5.01
CA ILE A 133 -2.16 8.93 -4.86
C ILE A 133 -2.89 9.36 -6.14
N LEU A 134 -2.27 9.25 -7.31
CA LEU A 134 -2.94 9.55 -8.59
C LEU A 134 -4.16 8.65 -8.78
N CYS A 135 -4.11 7.40 -8.29
CA CYS A 135 -5.26 6.50 -8.30
C CYS A 135 -6.37 6.93 -7.32
N LEU A 136 -6.07 7.61 -6.22
CA LEU A 136 -7.10 8.25 -5.37
C LEU A 136 -7.77 9.43 -6.07
N CYS A 137 -7.01 10.30 -6.74
CA CYS A 137 -7.58 11.46 -7.44
C CYS A 137 -8.55 11.05 -8.57
N HIS A 138 -8.30 9.94 -9.26
CA HIS A 138 -9.23 9.41 -10.25
C HIS A 138 -10.50 8.80 -9.62
N VAL A 139 -10.45 8.44 -8.33
CA VAL A 139 -11.55 7.77 -7.62
C VAL A 139 -12.50 8.76 -6.97
N SER A 140 -12.00 9.89 -6.45
CA SER A 140 -12.86 10.98 -5.98
C SER A 140 -13.79 11.51 -7.08
N PHE A 141 -13.41 11.34 -8.35
CA PHE A 141 -14.22 11.72 -9.52
C PHE A 141 -15.20 10.62 -9.99
N THR A 142 -15.17 9.41 -9.41
CA THR A 142 -16.11 8.32 -9.76
C THR A 142 -17.20 8.13 -8.69
N LEU A 143 -17.13 8.88 -7.59
CA LEU A 143 -18.10 8.90 -6.48
C LEU A 143 -18.99 10.16 -6.49
N ILE A 144 -18.90 10.98 -7.54
CA ILE A 144 -19.78 12.12 -7.87
C ILE A 144 -20.24 11.90 -9.31
#